data_AF-K0G0C1-F1
#
_entry.id   AF-K0G0C1-F1
#
_cell.length_a   1.000
_cell.length_b   1.000
_cell.length_c   1.000
_cell.angle_alpha   90.00
_cell.angle_beta   90.00
_cell.angle_gamma   90.00
#
_symmetry.space_group_name_H-M   'P 1'
#
loop_
_entity.id
_entity.type
_entity.pdbx_description
1 polymer ?
#
loop_
_entity_poly.entity_id
_entity_poly.type
_entity_poly.pdbx_seq_one_letter_code
_entity_poly.pdbx_strand_id
1 'polypeptide(L)'
;MLNKETLNNLLRSIDVYIQNNPNEDIQLEKCNFCKDVISMFYENYEEWKLNCPFSMQNIGEYLNEKYITIRGIDDKFYLTCARFFREYLLSEQRKGHYIPILNDDWNKFKRKSPDLIDKNHNSWLEYLLNNQFDIDVLNHYLGDKSFQAFLNYENNLKNAEEKSENLKVNIADKASKLENFIKEKEKRVNELAELLKEQKTAFNFVGLSKGFEKLLSQKLWSKWTSFGIMSVFCVLLIALPIVIIGGRFFNWFAEYNIEWSKIGWEQMLPMLGLEFIFIYFFRVALTHYNSIQTQIMQLELRQSLCQFIQSYADYAKEIKEKDGVSLEKFENLIFSSILSTPDKVPSTFDGLEQLSNLIKEFKK
;
A
#
# COMPACT_ATOMS: atom_id res chain seq x y z
N MET A 1 42.61 -23.20 -30.90
CA MET A 1 42.43 -23.09 -29.44
C MET A 1 42.71 -24.47 -28.87
N LEU A 2 43.65 -24.61 -27.94
CA LEU A 2 44.10 -25.92 -27.45
C LEU A 2 42.94 -26.64 -26.74
N ASN A 3 42.39 -27.68 -27.36
CA ASN A 3 41.29 -28.46 -26.80
C ASN A 3 41.70 -29.94 -26.65
N LYS A 4 40.89 -30.70 -25.92
CA LYS A 4 41.18 -32.12 -25.62
C LYS A 4 41.31 -32.99 -26.88
N GLU A 5 40.58 -32.65 -27.94
CA GLU A 5 40.67 -33.32 -29.24
C GLU A 5 42.00 -33.04 -29.94
N THR A 6 42.52 -31.81 -29.87
CA THR A 6 43.84 -31.44 -30.40
C THR A 6 44.94 -32.25 -29.72
N LEU A 7 44.88 -32.39 -28.39
CA LEU A 7 45.84 -33.19 -27.62
C LEU A 7 45.79 -34.68 -28.03
N ASN A 8 44.60 -35.23 -28.23
CA ASN A 8 44.43 -36.61 -28.69
C ASN A 8 45.04 -36.84 -30.08
N ASN A 9 44.87 -35.89 -31.00
CA ASN A 9 45.47 -36.01 -32.33
C ASN A 9 47.00 -35.85 -32.28
N LEU A 10 47.53 -34.97 -31.42
CA LEU A 10 48.97 -34.88 -31.16
C LEU A 10 49.55 -36.20 -30.66
N LEU A 11 48.88 -36.86 -29.70
CA LEU A 11 49.30 -38.18 -29.20
C LEU A 11 49.37 -39.21 -30.31
N ARG A 12 48.33 -39.29 -31.15
CA ARG A 12 48.31 -40.19 -32.30
C ARG A 12 49.44 -39.92 -33.28
N SER A 13 49.71 -38.65 -33.60
CA SER A 13 50.79 -38.28 -34.51
C SER A 13 52.17 -38.63 -33.95
N ILE A 14 52.38 -38.47 -32.63
CA ILE A 14 53.62 -38.89 -31.97
C ILE A 14 53.74 -40.43 -31.97
N ASP A 15 52.66 -41.16 -31.69
CA ASP A 15 52.66 -42.63 -31.71
C ASP A 15 52.98 -43.21 -33.08
N VAL A 16 52.41 -42.63 -34.15
CA VAL A 16 52.71 -43.02 -35.53
C VAL A 16 54.18 -42.82 -35.85
N TYR A 17 54.79 -41.72 -35.39
CA TYR A 17 56.22 -41.49 -35.59
C TYR A 17 57.07 -42.53 -34.85
N ILE A 18 56.78 -42.79 -33.58
CA ILE A 18 57.50 -43.76 -32.73
C ILE A 18 57.41 -45.18 -33.32
N GLN A 19 56.23 -45.60 -33.78
CA GLN A 19 56.05 -46.93 -34.39
C GLN A 19 56.85 -47.11 -35.68
N ASN A 20 56.97 -46.06 -36.49
CA ASN A 20 57.70 -46.10 -37.75
C ASN A 20 59.22 -45.98 -37.59
N ASN A 21 59.71 -45.51 -36.44
CA ASN A 21 61.13 -45.28 -36.17
C ASN A 21 61.53 -45.87 -34.81
N PRO A 22 61.64 -47.21 -34.67
CA PRO A 22 61.84 -47.86 -33.38
C PRO A 22 63.28 -47.82 -32.84
N ASN A 23 64.25 -47.30 -33.62
CA ASN A 23 65.65 -47.25 -33.21
C ASN A 23 65.91 -46.04 -32.31
N GLU A 24 66.71 -46.24 -31.27
CA GLU A 24 67.05 -45.20 -30.30
C GLU A 24 67.88 -44.10 -30.96
N ASP A 25 67.25 -42.94 -31.20
CA ASP A 25 67.89 -41.74 -31.73
C ASP A 25 67.43 -40.48 -30.98
N ILE A 26 68.05 -39.33 -31.30
CA ILE A 26 67.75 -38.03 -30.70
C ILE A 26 66.26 -37.66 -30.81
N GLN A 27 65.61 -38.06 -31.91
CA GLN A 27 64.21 -37.74 -32.15
C GLN A 27 63.28 -38.62 -31.32
N LEU A 28 63.62 -39.89 -31.13
CA LEU A 28 62.89 -40.80 -30.26
C LEU A 28 62.89 -40.29 -28.82
N GLU A 29 64.01 -39.77 -28.32
CA GLU A 29 64.07 -39.18 -26.97
C GLU A 29 63.14 -37.96 -26.82
N LYS A 30 63.12 -37.06 -27.81
CA LYS A 30 62.17 -35.92 -27.83
C LYS A 30 60.73 -36.39 -27.88
N CYS A 31 60.44 -37.40 -28.69
CA CYS A 31 59.09 -37.94 -28.85
C CYS A 31 58.56 -38.56 -27.56
N ASN A 32 59.39 -39.33 -26.85
CA ASN A 32 59.00 -39.94 -25.58
C ASN A 32 58.66 -38.88 -24.53
N PHE A 33 59.53 -37.87 -24.35
CA PHE A 33 59.25 -36.77 -23.41
C PHE A 33 57.97 -36.01 -23.76
N CYS A 34 57.81 -35.61 -25.03
CA CYS A 34 56.61 -34.92 -25.49
C CYS A 34 55.34 -35.77 -25.29
N LYS A 35 55.42 -37.08 -25.58
CA LYS A 35 54.32 -38.02 -25.40
C LYS A 35 53.90 -38.10 -23.93
N ASP A 36 54.86 -38.24 -23.02
CA ASP A 36 54.57 -38.33 -21.59
C ASP A 36 53.88 -37.06 -21.09
N VAL A 37 54.41 -35.88 -21.44
CA VAL A 37 53.81 -34.58 -21.08
C VAL A 37 52.41 -34.42 -21.64
N ILE A 38 52.22 -34.71 -22.93
CA ILE A 38 50.91 -34.56 -23.59
C ILE A 38 49.91 -35.59 -23.05
N SER A 39 50.35 -36.79 -22.67
CA SER A 39 49.50 -37.82 -22.07
C SER A 39 48.98 -37.35 -20.71
N MET A 40 49.87 -36.84 -19.86
CA MET A 40 49.49 -36.24 -18.56
C MET A 40 48.53 -35.06 -18.75
N PHE A 41 48.78 -34.20 -19.73
CA PHE A 41 47.89 -33.09 -20.06
C PHE A 41 46.53 -33.60 -20.56
N TYR A 42 46.49 -34.60 -21.44
CA TYR A 42 45.24 -35.15 -21.96
C TYR A 42 44.38 -35.79 -20.87
N GLU A 43 44.99 -36.57 -19.97
CA GLU A 43 44.31 -37.23 -18.85
C GLU A 43 43.69 -36.20 -17.89
N ASN A 44 44.47 -35.18 -17.50
CA ASN A 44 44.07 -34.16 -16.53
C ASN A 44 43.83 -32.78 -17.18
N TYR A 45 43.15 -32.76 -18.33
CA TYR A 45 43.00 -31.57 -19.18
C TYR A 45 42.50 -30.31 -18.45
N GLU A 46 41.42 -30.40 -17.68
CA GLU A 46 40.85 -29.23 -16.99
C GLU A 46 41.81 -28.70 -15.91
N GLU A 47 42.55 -29.59 -15.25
CA GLU A 47 43.52 -29.21 -14.23
C GLU A 47 44.71 -28.47 -14.85
N TRP A 48 45.29 -29.01 -15.92
CA TRP A 48 46.38 -28.38 -16.65
C TRP A 48 45.96 -27.06 -17.29
N LYS A 49 44.73 -26.97 -17.80
CA LYS A 49 44.17 -25.73 -18.34
C LYS A 49 44.09 -24.63 -17.28
N LEU A 50 43.75 -24.99 -16.04
CA LEU A 50 43.68 -24.06 -14.91
C LEU A 50 45.07 -23.74 -14.33
N ASN A 51 45.99 -24.70 -14.35
CA ASN A 51 47.33 -24.59 -13.76
C ASN A 51 48.38 -23.99 -14.71
N CYS A 52 48.16 -24.01 -16.03
CA CYS A 52 49.13 -23.54 -17.04
C CYS A 52 48.65 -22.37 -17.94
N PRO A 53 47.99 -21.32 -17.40
CA PRO A 53 47.49 -20.19 -18.18
C PRO A 53 48.61 -19.38 -18.87
N PHE A 54 49.81 -19.27 -18.27
CA PHE A 54 50.90 -18.46 -18.84
C PHE A 54 51.42 -19.08 -20.13
N SER A 55 51.70 -20.38 -20.14
CA SER A 55 52.12 -21.13 -21.32
C SER A 55 50.99 -21.20 -22.34
N MET A 56 49.74 -21.39 -21.89
CA MET A 56 48.58 -21.39 -22.78
C MET A 56 48.45 -20.06 -23.55
N GLN A 57 48.66 -18.92 -22.89
CA GLN A 57 48.57 -17.60 -23.50
C GLN A 57 49.77 -17.27 -24.41
N ASN A 58 50.99 -17.65 -24.03
CA ASN A 58 52.21 -17.18 -24.70
C ASN A 58 52.75 -18.12 -25.78
N ILE A 59 52.52 -19.43 -25.67
CA ILE A 59 53.15 -20.43 -26.56
C ILE A 59 52.21 -21.59 -26.94
N GLY A 60 50.94 -21.57 -26.52
CA GLY A 60 50.00 -22.66 -26.77
C GLY A 60 49.81 -22.98 -28.26
N GLU A 61 50.10 -22.03 -29.15
CA GLU A 61 50.05 -22.22 -30.60
C GLU A 61 51.08 -23.23 -31.15
N TYR A 62 52.18 -23.46 -30.42
CA TYR A 62 53.23 -24.39 -30.82
C TYR A 62 52.88 -25.86 -30.51
N LEU A 63 51.87 -26.12 -29.69
CA LEU A 63 51.28 -27.47 -29.53
C LEU A 63 50.34 -27.78 -30.70
N ASN A 64 50.92 -28.03 -31.86
CA ASN A 64 50.19 -28.29 -33.10
C ASN A 64 50.89 -29.37 -33.94
N GLU A 65 50.10 -30.21 -34.61
CA GLU A 65 50.58 -31.31 -35.44
C GLU A 65 51.55 -30.87 -36.54
N LYS A 66 51.47 -29.62 -37.00
CA LYS A 66 52.40 -29.07 -38.00
C LYS A 66 53.88 -29.11 -37.59
N TYR A 67 54.15 -29.25 -36.29
CA TYR A 67 55.51 -29.37 -35.73
C TYR A 67 55.95 -30.83 -35.50
N ILE A 68 55.11 -31.80 -35.87
CA ILE A 68 55.43 -33.23 -35.87
C ILE A 68 55.58 -33.63 -37.33
N THR A 69 56.80 -33.94 -37.75
CA THR A 69 57.11 -34.27 -39.15
C THR A 69 57.57 -35.71 -39.29
N ILE A 70 57.66 -36.20 -40.53
CA ILE A 70 58.26 -37.51 -40.84
C ILE A 70 59.72 -37.60 -40.35
N ARG A 71 60.39 -36.46 -40.14
CA ARG A 71 61.77 -36.38 -39.64
C ARG A 71 61.86 -36.29 -38.11
N GLY A 72 60.73 -36.22 -37.41
CA GLY A 72 60.67 -36.07 -35.95
C GLY A 72 59.98 -34.79 -35.50
N ILE A 73 60.17 -34.45 -34.22
CA ILE A 73 59.53 -33.33 -33.55
C ILE A 73 60.42 -32.08 -33.64
N ASP A 74 59.80 -30.95 -33.99
CA ASP A 74 60.45 -29.64 -34.00
C ASP A 74 60.85 -29.20 -32.57
N ASP A 75 62.02 -28.57 -32.44
CA ASP A 75 62.54 -28.08 -31.16
C ASP A 75 61.55 -27.13 -30.47
N LYS A 76 60.80 -26.33 -31.21
CA LYS A 76 59.78 -25.42 -30.65
C LYS A 76 58.68 -26.21 -29.95
N PHE A 77 58.24 -27.32 -30.54
CA PHE A 77 57.23 -28.20 -29.95
C PHE A 77 57.77 -28.88 -28.69
N TYR A 78 59.00 -29.41 -28.75
CA TYR A 78 59.67 -30.02 -27.61
C TYR A 78 59.81 -29.05 -26.43
N LEU A 79 60.32 -27.84 -26.69
CA LEU A 79 60.48 -26.79 -25.68
C LEU A 79 59.14 -26.25 -25.17
N THR A 80 58.10 -26.28 -25.99
CA THR A 80 56.74 -25.91 -25.57
C THR A 80 56.18 -26.94 -24.59
N CYS A 81 56.34 -28.24 -24.87
CA CYS A 81 55.97 -29.30 -23.91
C CYS A 81 56.70 -29.10 -22.57
N ALA A 82 57.99 -28.77 -22.63
CA ALA A 82 58.79 -28.49 -21.43
C ALA A 82 58.29 -27.30 -20.61
N ARG A 83 57.84 -26.22 -21.27
CA ARG A 83 57.25 -25.04 -20.59
C ARG A 83 55.93 -25.38 -19.89
N PHE A 84 55.03 -26.08 -20.58
CA PHE A 84 53.78 -26.53 -19.95
C PHE A 84 54.06 -27.44 -18.74
N PHE A 85 54.99 -28.38 -18.89
CA PHE A 85 55.39 -29.27 -17.80
C PHE A 85 55.98 -28.51 -16.61
N ARG A 86 56.89 -27.55 -16.87
CA ARG A 86 57.49 -26.74 -15.81
C ARG A 86 56.47 -25.83 -15.12
N GLU A 87 55.56 -25.20 -15.87
CA GLU A 87 54.52 -24.37 -15.27
C GLU A 87 53.57 -25.19 -14.39
N TYR A 88 53.21 -26.40 -14.84
CA TYR A 88 52.41 -27.33 -14.03
C TYR A 88 53.12 -27.67 -12.73
N LEU A 89 54.42 -28.02 -12.78
CA LEU A 89 55.22 -28.28 -11.58
C LEU A 89 55.28 -27.09 -10.63
N LEU A 90 55.47 -25.87 -11.16
CA LEU A 90 55.44 -24.65 -10.35
C LEU A 90 54.07 -24.43 -9.72
N SER A 91 52.98 -24.74 -10.43
CA SER A 91 51.63 -24.62 -9.90
C SER A 91 51.39 -25.55 -8.70
N GLU A 92 51.78 -26.82 -8.82
CA GLU A 92 51.65 -27.78 -7.72
C GLU A 92 52.55 -27.39 -6.53
N GLN A 93 53.77 -26.90 -6.79
CA GLN A 93 54.65 -26.37 -5.74
C GLN A 93 54.04 -25.16 -5.00
N ARG A 94 53.37 -24.24 -5.71
CA ARG A 94 52.65 -23.11 -5.09
C ARG A 94 51.49 -23.57 -4.19
N LYS A 95 50.87 -24.72 -4.50
CA LYS A 95 49.84 -25.34 -3.66
C LYS A 95 50.42 -26.13 -2.47
N GLY A 96 51.75 -26.21 -2.35
CA GLY A 96 52.44 -27.00 -1.33
C GLY A 96 52.60 -28.48 -1.69
N HIS A 97 52.31 -28.88 -2.93
CA HIS A 97 52.45 -30.25 -3.41
C HIS A 97 53.76 -30.42 -4.18
N TYR A 98 54.77 -31.00 -3.54
CA TYR A 98 55.99 -31.42 -4.22
C TYR A 98 55.84 -32.86 -4.72
N ILE A 99 55.92 -33.07 -6.04
CA ILE A 99 55.80 -34.40 -6.67
C ILE A 99 57.21 -34.86 -7.08
N PRO A 100 57.89 -35.76 -6.33
CA PRO A 100 59.29 -36.11 -6.58
C PRO A 100 59.54 -36.68 -7.98
N ILE A 101 58.67 -37.59 -8.44
CA ILE A 101 58.80 -38.28 -9.74
C ILE A 101 58.85 -37.27 -10.90
N LEU A 102 57.90 -36.33 -10.93
CA LEU A 102 57.86 -35.32 -11.99
C LEU A 102 59.03 -34.33 -11.89
N ASN A 103 59.56 -34.08 -10.69
CA ASN A 103 60.77 -33.26 -10.54
C ASN A 103 62.02 -34.00 -11.03
N ASP A 104 62.09 -35.32 -10.87
CA ASP A 104 63.15 -36.14 -11.46
C ASP A 104 63.08 -36.15 -12.99
N ASP A 105 61.87 -36.23 -13.56
CA ASP A 105 61.66 -36.09 -15.01
C ASP A 105 62.09 -34.71 -15.52
N TRP A 106 61.81 -33.64 -14.76
CA TRP A 106 62.31 -32.30 -15.07
C TRP A 106 63.83 -32.21 -15.00
N ASN A 107 64.46 -32.85 -14.01
CA ASN A 107 65.92 -32.90 -13.91
C ASN A 107 66.55 -33.70 -15.05
N LYS A 108 65.89 -34.78 -15.49
CA LYS A 108 66.30 -35.57 -16.67
C LYS A 108 66.22 -34.72 -17.94
N PHE A 109 65.13 -33.96 -18.12
CA PHE A 109 65.01 -32.98 -19.21
C PHE A 109 66.17 -31.98 -19.18
N LYS A 110 66.44 -31.32 -18.04
CA LYS A 110 67.53 -30.33 -17.93
C LYS A 110 68.90 -30.88 -18.31
N ARG A 111 69.18 -32.14 -17.96
CA ARG A 111 70.46 -32.80 -18.27
C ARG A 111 70.60 -33.18 -19.73
N LYS A 112 69.55 -33.68 -20.38
CA LYS A 112 69.60 -34.22 -21.75
C LYS A 112 69.35 -33.18 -22.84
N SER A 113 68.48 -32.20 -22.59
CA SER A 113 68.05 -31.22 -23.60
C SER A 113 69.17 -30.45 -24.31
N PRO A 114 70.32 -30.10 -23.68
CA PRO A 114 71.42 -29.43 -24.37
C PRO A 114 71.99 -30.23 -25.56
N ASP A 115 71.97 -31.56 -25.49
CA ASP A 115 72.48 -32.44 -26.55
C ASP A 115 71.43 -32.74 -27.63
N LEU A 116 70.15 -32.45 -27.34
CA LEU A 116 69.03 -32.78 -28.22
C LEU A 116 68.63 -31.62 -29.14
N ILE A 117 68.92 -30.37 -28.78
CA ILE A 117 68.36 -29.17 -29.43
C ILE A 117 69.36 -28.53 -30.41
N ASP A 118 68.85 -28.03 -31.54
CA ASP A 118 69.67 -27.27 -32.50
C ASP A 118 70.14 -25.94 -31.88
N LYS A 119 71.36 -25.50 -32.21
CA LYS A 119 71.94 -24.24 -31.73
C LYS A 119 71.04 -23.03 -31.98
N ASN A 120 70.22 -23.05 -33.04
CA ASN A 120 69.28 -21.97 -33.36
C ASN A 120 68.17 -21.79 -32.31
N HIS A 121 67.86 -22.82 -31.51
CA HIS A 121 66.83 -22.78 -30.46
C HIS A 121 67.43 -22.70 -29.04
N ASN A 122 68.75 -22.51 -28.92
CA ASN A 122 69.42 -22.52 -27.62
C ASN A 122 68.91 -21.41 -26.68
N SER A 123 68.50 -20.25 -27.21
CA SER A 123 67.90 -19.19 -26.39
C SER A 123 66.60 -19.60 -25.69
N TRP A 124 65.78 -20.44 -26.35
CA TRP A 124 64.56 -20.97 -25.76
C TRP A 124 64.84 -22.02 -24.69
N LEU A 125 65.91 -22.79 -24.85
CA LEU A 125 66.38 -23.74 -23.86
C LEU A 125 66.98 -23.00 -22.64
N GLU A 126 67.86 -22.03 -22.85
CA GLU A 126 68.46 -21.22 -21.78
C GLU A 126 67.41 -20.51 -20.93
N TYR A 127 66.34 -20.02 -21.56
CA TYR A 127 65.20 -19.44 -20.85
C TYR A 127 64.56 -20.38 -19.82
N LEU A 128 64.50 -21.69 -20.14
CA LEU A 128 64.01 -22.73 -19.22
C LEU A 128 65.07 -23.16 -18.19
N LEU A 129 66.35 -23.24 -18.60
CA LEU A 129 67.43 -23.72 -17.73
C LEU A 129 67.88 -22.69 -16.68
N ASN A 130 67.86 -21.41 -17.03
CA ASN A 130 68.34 -20.32 -16.15
C ASN A 130 67.27 -19.81 -15.17
N ASN A 131 66.17 -20.54 -14.99
CA ASN A 131 65.01 -20.18 -14.17
C ASN A 131 64.31 -18.86 -14.57
N GLN A 132 64.67 -18.22 -15.70
CA GLN A 132 64.00 -17.01 -16.18
C GLN A 132 62.51 -17.27 -16.42
N PHE A 133 62.16 -18.43 -16.97
CA PHE A 133 60.78 -18.87 -17.11
C PHE A 133 60.03 -18.89 -15.78
N ASP A 134 60.64 -19.44 -14.72
CA ASP A 134 60.01 -19.51 -13.40
C ASP A 134 59.70 -18.12 -12.85
N ILE A 135 60.63 -17.16 -13.04
CA ILE A 135 60.46 -15.75 -12.63
C ILE A 135 59.31 -15.10 -13.40
N ASP A 136 59.23 -15.28 -14.71
CA ASP A 136 58.19 -14.68 -15.53
C ASP A 136 56.80 -15.26 -15.20
N VAL A 137 56.73 -16.58 -14.96
CA VAL A 137 55.52 -17.23 -14.47
C VAL A 137 55.10 -16.61 -13.14
N LEU A 138 56.02 -16.49 -12.16
CA LEU A 138 55.71 -15.86 -10.86
C LEU A 138 55.24 -14.41 -11.02
N ASN A 139 55.89 -13.61 -11.86
CA ASN A 139 55.50 -12.22 -12.13
C ASN A 139 54.11 -12.12 -12.75
N HIS A 140 53.74 -13.04 -13.65
CA HIS A 140 52.38 -13.11 -14.20
C HIS A 140 51.33 -13.30 -13.11
N TYR A 141 51.56 -14.22 -12.17
CA TYR A 141 50.63 -14.47 -11.05
C TYR A 141 50.64 -13.35 -9.98
N LEU A 142 51.79 -12.73 -9.72
CA LEU A 142 51.88 -11.57 -8.81
C LEU A 142 51.28 -10.30 -9.42
N GLY A 143 51.22 -10.19 -10.75
CA GLY A 143 50.52 -9.11 -11.46
C GLY A 143 49.00 -9.27 -11.48
N ASP A 144 48.46 -10.41 -11.05
CA ASP A 144 47.03 -10.69 -11.12
C ASP A 144 46.20 -9.80 -10.17
N LYS A 145 44.93 -9.60 -10.52
CA LYS A 145 43.96 -8.74 -9.83
C LYS A 145 43.91 -9.01 -8.32
N SER A 146 44.10 -10.26 -7.92
CA SER A 146 44.08 -10.70 -6.53
C SER A 146 45.21 -10.07 -5.70
N PHE A 147 46.41 -9.97 -6.26
CA PHE A 147 47.55 -9.34 -5.58
C PHE A 147 47.48 -7.82 -5.64
N GLN A 148 46.97 -7.26 -6.74
CA GLN A 148 46.65 -5.83 -6.84
C GLN A 148 45.58 -5.41 -5.81
N ALA A 149 44.61 -6.26 -5.50
CA ALA A 149 43.63 -6.02 -4.45
C ALA A 149 44.28 -5.98 -3.05
N PHE A 150 45.29 -6.83 -2.82
CA PHE A 150 46.09 -6.82 -1.59
C PHE A 150 46.94 -5.55 -1.47
N LEU A 151 47.66 -5.15 -2.53
CA LEU A 151 48.44 -3.92 -2.54
C LEU A 151 47.58 -2.67 -2.27
N ASN A 152 46.35 -2.67 -2.79
CA ASN A 152 45.41 -1.56 -2.62
C ASN A 152 44.50 -1.70 -1.37
N TYR A 153 44.80 -2.64 -0.46
CA TYR A 153 43.94 -2.94 0.69
C TYR A 153 43.61 -1.71 1.53
N GLU A 154 44.61 -0.91 1.90
CA GLU A 154 44.41 0.28 2.74
C GLU A 154 43.50 1.32 2.06
N ASN A 155 43.68 1.52 0.75
CA ASN A 155 42.86 2.47 -0.01
C ASN A 155 41.41 1.94 -0.15
N ASN A 156 41.26 0.65 -0.38
CA ASN A 156 39.95 -0.01 -0.43
C ASN A 156 39.22 0.08 0.93
N LEU A 157 39.95 -0.05 2.04
CA LEU A 157 39.41 0.09 3.39
C LEU A 157 38.92 1.52 3.64
N LYS A 158 39.74 2.54 3.34
CA LYS A 158 39.33 3.96 3.46
C LYS A 158 38.09 4.27 2.63
N ASN A 159 38.05 3.82 1.37
CA ASN A 159 36.89 4.01 0.49
C ASN A 159 35.63 3.30 1.01
N ALA A 160 35.78 2.14 1.66
CA ALA A 160 34.67 1.41 2.26
C ALA A 160 34.14 2.11 3.52
N GLU A 161 35.03 2.62 4.37
CA GLU A 161 34.68 3.41 5.55
C GLU A 161 33.94 4.69 5.17
N GLU A 162 34.45 5.46 4.21
CA GLU A 162 33.81 6.68 3.72
C GLU A 162 32.42 6.41 3.14
N LYS A 163 32.27 5.35 2.33
CA LYS A 163 30.96 4.93 1.81
C LYS A 163 30.00 4.51 2.93
N SER A 164 30.51 3.82 3.96
CA SER A 164 29.73 3.39 5.11
C SER A 164 29.22 4.59 5.92
N GLU A 165 30.06 5.59 6.15
CA GLU A 165 29.64 6.84 6.82
C GLU A 165 28.61 7.61 6.01
N ASN A 166 28.85 7.78 4.70
CA ASN A 166 27.89 8.43 3.80
C ASN A 166 26.54 7.70 3.75
N LEU A 167 26.54 6.36 3.79
CA LEU A 167 25.31 5.58 3.87
C LEU A 167 24.57 5.81 5.19
N LYS A 168 25.27 5.84 6.33
CA LYS A 168 24.66 6.12 7.64
C LYS A 168 23.98 7.49 7.66
N VAL A 169 24.64 8.52 7.14
CA VAL A 169 24.09 9.89 7.05
C VAL A 169 22.83 9.91 6.18
N ASN A 170 22.88 9.28 5.00
CA ASN A 170 21.73 9.23 4.09
C ASN A 170 20.54 8.45 4.66
N ILE A 171 20.79 7.37 5.42
CA ILE A 171 19.74 6.61 6.08
C ILE A 171 19.08 7.46 7.18
N ALA A 172 19.88 8.16 7.99
CA ALA A 172 19.35 9.02 9.04
C ALA A 172 18.50 10.18 8.48
N ASP A 173 18.96 10.83 7.41
CA ASP A 173 18.19 11.88 6.71
C ASP A 173 16.86 11.34 6.16
N LYS A 174 16.86 10.19 5.49
CA LYS A 174 15.62 9.57 5.00
C LYS A 174 14.68 9.14 6.12
N ALA A 175 15.20 8.59 7.22
CA ALA A 175 14.41 8.18 8.37
C ALA A 175 13.72 9.39 9.01
N SER A 176 14.45 10.49 9.23
CA SER A 176 13.89 11.72 9.79
C SER A 176 12.81 12.36 8.88
N LYS A 177 13.03 12.36 7.55
CA LYS A 177 12.02 12.82 6.58
C LYS A 177 10.76 11.98 6.62
N LEU A 178 10.91 10.65 6.72
CA LEU A 178 9.77 9.73 6.82
C LEU A 178 8.99 9.92 8.11
N GLU A 179 9.67 10.06 9.26
CA GLU A 179 9.01 10.34 10.54
C GLU A 179 8.21 11.64 10.49
N ASN A 180 8.79 12.71 9.92
CA ASN A 180 8.09 13.98 9.78
C ASN A 180 6.87 13.87 8.85
N PHE A 181 7.00 13.15 7.74
CA PHE A 181 5.89 12.90 6.83
C PHE A 181 4.76 12.11 7.51
N ILE A 182 5.09 11.06 8.27
CA ILE A 182 4.12 10.26 9.00
C ILE A 182 3.39 11.12 10.03
N LYS A 183 4.11 11.92 10.83
CA LYS A 183 3.52 12.84 11.81
C LYS A 183 2.58 13.87 11.15
N GLU A 184 2.97 14.43 10.01
CA GLU A 184 2.11 15.37 9.28
C GLU A 184 0.83 14.67 8.77
N LYS A 185 0.95 13.44 8.24
CA LYS A 185 -0.21 12.68 7.76
C LYS A 185 -1.13 12.25 8.89
N GLU A 186 -0.59 11.80 10.01
CA GLU A 186 -1.35 11.47 11.21
C GLU A 186 -2.15 12.68 11.70
N LYS A 187 -1.51 13.86 11.78
CA LYS A 187 -2.20 15.10 12.13
C LYS A 187 -3.37 15.40 11.18
N ARG A 188 -3.15 15.33 9.87
CA ARG A 188 -4.20 15.58 8.86
C ARG A 188 -5.33 14.55 8.93
N VAL A 189 -5.03 13.28 9.20
CA VAL A 189 -6.04 12.24 9.37
C VAL A 189 -6.90 12.52 10.60
N ASN A 190 -6.28 12.93 11.71
CA ASN A 190 -7.01 13.28 12.93
C ASN A 190 -7.90 14.51 12.73
N GLU A 191 -7.40 15.57 12.07
CA GLU A 191 -8.19 16.75 11.70
C GLU A 191 -9.39 16.37 10.80
N LEU A 192 -9.18 15.51 9.80
CA LEU A 192 -10.26 15.03 8.94
C LEU A 192 -11.29 14.18 9.70
N ALA A 193 -10.83 13.34 10.63
CA ALA A 193 -11.73 12.53 11.46
C ALA A 193 -12.62 13.41 12.36
N GLU A 194 -12.07 14.48 12.91
CA GLU A 194 -12.80 15.48 13.69
C GLU A 194 -13.84 16.22 12.83
N LEU A 195 -13.44 16.74 11.67
CA LEU A 195 -14.34 17.39 10.71
C LEU A 195 -15.47 16.46 10.25
N LEU A 196 -15.18 15.19 9.97
CA LEU A 196 -16.20 14.22 9.58
C LEU A 196 -17.19 13.94 10.72
N LYS A 197 -16.73 13.95 11.97
CA LYS A 197 -17.58 13.80 13.14
C LYS A 197 -18.50 15.00 13.32
N GLU A 198 -17.99 16.22 13.15
CA GLU A 198 -18.78 17.45 13.16
C GLU A 198 -19.84 17.43 12.04
N GLN A 199 -19.43 17.11 10.81
CA GLN A 199 -20.33 17.05 9.66
C GLN A 199 -21.41 15.97 9.82
N LYS A 200 -21.07 14.77 10.32
CA LYS A 200 -22.04 13.70 10.60
C LYS A 200 -23.10 14.15 11.61
N THR A 201 -22.68 14.90 12.63
CA THR A 201 -23.56 15.44 13.66
C THR A 201 -24.48 16.51 13.07
N ALA A 202 -23.91 17.48 12.36
CA ALA A 202 -24.65 18.55 11.69
C ALA A 202 -25.68 18.00 10.68
N PHE A 203 -25.29 17.06 9.83
CA PHE A 203 -26.15 16.53 8.77
C PHE A 203 -27.37 15.77 9.32
N ASN A 204 -27.19 14.98 10.38
CA ASN A 204 -28.28 14.24 11.00
C ASN A 204 -29.34 15.17 11.62
N PHE A 205 -28.92 16.23 12.33
CA PHE A 205 -29.86 17.18 12.96
C PHE A 205 -30.50 18.13 11.95
N VAL A 206 -29.76 18.58 10.93
CA VAL A 206 -30.33 19.35 9.82
C VAL A 206 -31.36 18.51 9.06
N GLY A 207 -31.07 17.23 8.80
CA GLY A 207 -32.01 16.30 8.17
C GLY A 207 -33.30 16.10 8.97
N LEU A 208 -33.19 15.92 10.30
CA LEU A 208 -34.33 15.80 11.20
C LEU A 208 -35.16 17.08 11.29
N SER A 209 -34.51 18.24 11.43
CA SER A 209 -35.15 19.57 11.42
C SER A 209 -35.98 19.78 10.16
N LYS A 210 -35.41 19.45 8.99
CA LYS A 210 -36.10 19.53 7.69
C LYS A 210 -37.28 18.54 7.60
N GLY A 211 -37.15 17.37 8.23
CA GLY A 211 -38.23 16.40 8.37
C GLY A 211 -39.41 16.95 9.20
N PHE A 212 -39.13 17.59 10.33
CA PHE A 212 -40.15 18.24 11.16
C PHE A 212 -40.80 19.43 10.45
N GLU A 213 -40.02 20.25 9.74
CA GLU A 213 -40.54 21.37 8.94
C GLU A 213 -41.58 20.89 7.90
N LYS A 214 -41.27 19.79 7.20
CA LYS A 214 -42.20 19.17 6.25
C LYS A 214 -43.48 18.71 6.94
N LEU A 215 -43.39 18.01 8.07
CA LEU A 215 -44.56 17.56 8.84
C LEU A 215 -45.40 18.75 9.35
N LEU A 216 -44.75 19.81 9.83
CA LEU A 216 -45.40 21.03 10.28
C LEU A 216 -46.20 21.68 9.15
N SER A 217 -45.60 21.82 7.96
CA SER A 217 -46.27 22.40 6.79
C SER A 217 -47.54 21.63 6.39
N GLN A 218 -47.50 20.29 6.43
CA GLN A 218 -48.65 19.43 6.16
C GLN A 218 -49.75 19.58 7.22
N LYS A 219 -49.36 19.74 8.49
CA LYS A 219 -50.29 19.97 9.60
C LYS A 219 -50.94 21.35 9.56
N LEU A 220 -50.21 22.38 9.16
CA LEU A 220 -50.76 23.73 8.94
C LEU A 220 -51.81 23.71 7.83
N TRP A 221 -51.58 22.99 6.73
CA TRP A 221 -52.59 22.83 5.70
C TRP A 221 -53.85 22.09 6.21
N SER A 222 -53.65 21.07 7.05
CA SER A 222 -54.75 20.37 7.72
C SER A 222 -55.53 21.29 8.69
N LYS A 223 -54.84 22.22 9.38
CA LYS A 223 -55.45 23.23 10.26
C LYS A 223 -56.36 24.16 9.47
N TRP A 224 -55.90 24.67 8.33
CA TRP A 224 -56.70 25.54 7.46
C TRP A 224 -57.94 24.82 6.93
N THR A 225 -57.79 23.55 6.54
CA THR A 225 -58.92 22.72 6.12
C THR A 225 -59.94 22.54 7.25
N SER A 226 -59.47 22.20 8.47
CA SER A 226 -60.34 22.05 9.64
C SER A 226 -61.02 23.37 10.04
N PHE A 227 -60.33 24.50 9.90
CA PHE A 227 -60.88 25.84 10.13
C PHE A 227 -61.99 26.16 9.13
N GLY A 228 -61.77 25.84 7.84
CA GLY A 228 -62.78 25.98 6.80
C GLY A 228 -64.06 25.20 7.12
N ILE A 229 -63.94 23.93 7.47
CA ILE A 229 -65.09 23.08 7.86
C ILE A 229 -65.81 23.64 9.10
N MET A 230 -65.07 24.05 10.13
CA MET A 230 -65.63 24.66 11.33
C MET A 230 -66.38 25.97 11.01
N SER A 231 -65.82 26.80 10.13
CA SER A 231 -66.43 28.05 9.69
C SER A 231 -67.75 27.80 8.93
N VAL A 232 -67.80 26.76 8.08
CA VAL A 232 -69.05 26.35 7.39
C VAL A 232 -70.15 26.01 8.40
N PHE A 233 -69.88 25.19 9.42
CA PHE A 233 -70.88 24.89 10.45
C PHE A 233 -71.28 26.11 11.28
N CYS A 234 -70.34 27.02 11.57
CA CYS A 234 -70.65 28.29 12.24
C CYS A 234 -71.59 29.17 11.41
N VAL A 235 -71.31 29.31 10.10
CA VAL A 235 -72.17 30.05 9.18
C VAL A 235 -73.54 29.39 9.07
N LEU A 236 -73.63 28.06 8.99
CA LEU A 236 -74.92 27.35 8.96
C LEU A 236 -75.75 27.60 10.23
N LEU A 237 -75.11 27.63 11.41
CA LEU A 237 -75.79 27.94 12.68
C LEU A 237 -76.37 29.35 12.72
N ILE A 238 -75.71 30.33 12.09
CA ILE A 238 -76.18 31.72 12.06
C ILE A 238 -77.17 31.96 10.91
N ALA A 239 -76.91 31.37 9.74
CA ALA A 239 -77.71 31.57 8.54
C ALA A 239 -79.11 30.96 8.67
N LEU A 240 -79.24 29.81 9.32
CA LEU A 240 -80.53 29.12 9.48
C LEU A 240 -81.59 29.98 10.21
N PRO A 241 -81.33 30.53 11.40
CA PRO A 241 -82.30 31.42 12.06
C PRO A 241 -82.52 32.72 11.28
N ILE A 242 -81.48 33.29 10.64
CA ILE A 242 -81.62 34.52 9.85
C ILE A 242 -82.50 34.31 8.62
N VAL A 243 -82.31 33.23 7.86
CA VAL A 243 -83.11 32.94 6.66
C VAL A 243 -84.57 32.66 7.03
N ILE A 244 -84.82 31.96 8.14
CA ILE A 244 -86.18 31.66 8.59
C ILE A 244 -86.88 32.92 9.11
N ILE A 245 -86.25 33.66 10.03
CA ILE A 245 -86.83 34.88 10.62
C ILE A 245 -86.92 35.99 9.58
N GLY A 246 -85.84 36.23 8.83
CA GLY A 246 -85.76 37.25 7.79
C GLY A 246 -86.63 36.93 6.59
N GLY A 247 -86.61 35.69 6.09
CA GLY A 247 -87.49 35.26 5.00
C GLY A 247 -88.97 35.41 5.35
N ARG A 248 -89.33 35.24 6.63
CA ARG A 248 -90.69 35.47 7.12
C ARG A 248 -91.01 36.95 7.32
N PHE A 249 -90.06 37.78 7.76
CA PHE A 249 -90.23 39.24 7.87
C PHE A 249 -90.41 39.90 6.49
N PHE A 250 -89.65 39.45 5.48
CA PHE A 250 -89.69 39.98 4.12
C PHE A 250 -90.69 39.27 3.20
N ASN A 251 -91.54 38.36 3.71
CA ASN A 251 -92.53 37.62 2.92
C ASN A 251 -91.94 36.79 1.76
N TRP A 252 -90.71 36.30 1.88
CA TRP A 252 -90.05 35.49 0.84
C TRP A 252 -90.84 34.20 0.56
N PHE A 253 -91.39 33.56 1.59
CA PHE A 253 -92.15 32.31 1.45
C PHE A 253 -93.66 32.56 1.59
N ALA A 254 -94.27 33.12 0.55
CA ALA A 254 -95.69 33.53 0.54
C ALA A 254 -96.68 32.41 0.94
N GLU A 255 -96.33 31.15 0.68
CA GLU A 255 -97.15 29.96 0.96
C GLU A 255 -97.13 29.51 2.44
N TYR A 256 -96.21 30.03 3.26
CA TYR A 256 -96.02 29.69 4.67
C TYR A 256 -96.30 30.87 5.64
N ASN A 257 -96.98 31.91 5.16
CA ASN A 257 -97.34 33.09 5.94
C ASN A 257 -98.48 32.81 6.93
N ILE A 258 -98.17 32.10 8.00
CA ILE A 258 -99.03 31.99 9.17
C ILE A 258 -98.94 33.31 9.95
N GLU A 259 -100.09 33.90 10.31
CA GLU A 259 -100.18 35.07 11.19
C GLU A 259 -99.33 34.86 12.45
N TRP A 260 -98.56 35.88 12.85
CA TRP A 260 -97.67 35.81 14.02
C TRP A 260 -98.38 35.35 15.30
N SER A 261 -99.69 35.59 15.41
CA SER A 261 -100.57 35.18 16.51
C SER A 261 -100.92 33.67 16.55
N LYS A 262 -100.62 32.92 15.49
CA LYS A 262 -100.92 31.47 15.35
C LYS A 262 -99.68 30.58 15.40
N ILE A 263 -98.52 31.14 15.76
CA ILE A 263 -97.26 30.41 15.85
C ILE A 263 -97.22 29.63 17.17
N GLY A 264 -97.25 28.29 17.07
CA GLY A 264 -97.01 27.39 18.19
C GLY A 264 -95.54 26.96 18.28
N TRP A 265 -95.10 26.57 19.49
CA TRP A 265 -93.76 26.04 19.77
C TRP A 265 -93.42 24.79 18.91
N GLU A 266 -94.43 24.06 18.47
CA GLU A 266 -94.33 22.83 17.66
C GLU A 266 -93.62 23.06 16.32
N GLN A 267 -93.78 24.24 15.71
CA GLN A 267 -93.14 24.58 14.43
C GLN A 267 -91.66 24.94 14.58
N MET A 268 -91.23 25.33 15.77
CA MET A 268 -89.82 25.63 16.07
C MET A 268 -89.03 24.38 16.46
N LEU A 269 -89.71 23.27 16.79
CA LEU A 269 -89.06 22.06 17.29
C LEU A 269 -88.11 21.41 16.25
N PRO A 270 -88.47 21.25 14.96
CA PRO A 270 -87.54 20.72 13.96
C PRO A 270 -86.33 21.63 13.71
N MET A 271 -86.52 22.95 13.82
CA MET A 271 -85.44 23.94 13.69
C MET A 271 -84.43 23.78 14.83
N LEU A 272 -84.92 23.75 16.08
CA LEU A 272 -84.06 23.53 17.24
C LEU A 272 -83.33 22.19 17.15
N GLY A 273 -84.00 21.12 16.71
CA GLY A 273 -83.38 19.82 16.49
C GLY A 273 -82.23 19.86 15.49
N LEU A 274 -82.41 20.57 14.36
CA LEU A 274 -81.36 20.74 13.35
C LEU A 274 -80.20 21.62 13.85
N GLU A 275 -80.50 22.68 14.61
CA GLU A 275 -79.46 23.50 15.27
C GLU A 275 -78.63 22.68 16.25
N PHE A 276 -79.23 21.81 17.06
CA PHE A 276 -78.49 20.91 17.95
C PHE A 276 -77.54 19.97 17.20
N ILE A 277 -77.96 19.46 16.03
CA ILE A 277 -77.10 18.63 15.16
C ILE A 277 -75.92 19.45 14.64
N PHE A 278 -76.15 20.68 14.17
CA PHE A 278 -75.06 21.56 13.73
C PHE A 278 -74.13 21.97 14.86
N ILE A 279 -74.64 22.22 16.07
CA ILE A 279 -73.82 22.46 17.27
C ILE A 279 -72.93 21.25 17.56
N TYR A 280 -73.48 20.03 17.43
CA TYR A 280 -72.70 18.81 17.63
C TYR A 280 -71.55 18.70 16.62
N PHE A 281 -71.83 18.88 15.32
CA PHE A 281 -70.78 18.84 14.29
C PHE A 281 -69.78 19.98 14.41
N PHE A 282 -70.23 21.18 14.78
CA PHE A 282 -69.35 22.30 15.09
C PHE A 282 -68.40 21.96 16.24
N ARG A 283 -68.91 21.36 17.33
CA ARG A 283 -68.09 20.90 18.46
C ARG A 283 -67.05 19.86 18.02
N VAL A 284 -67.44 18.88 17.20
CA VAL A 284 -66.51 17.87 16.68
C VAL A 284 -65.42 18.52 15.82
N ALA A 285 -65.78 19.44 14.93
CA ALA A 285 -64.82 20.18 14.11
C ALA A 285 -63.88 21.06 14.95
N LEU A 286 -64.39 21.70 16.00
CA LEU A 286 -63.61 22.48 16.96
C LEU A 286 -62.63 21.61 17.76
N THR A 287 -63.07 20.44 18.23
CA THR A 287 -62.20 19.49 18.93
C THR A 287 -61.08 18.98 18.02
N HIS A 288 -61.39 18.69 16.74
CA HIS A 288 -60.39 18.30 15.76
C HIS A 288 -59.41 19.45 15.45
N TYR A 289 -59.89 20.68 15.32
CA TYR A 289 -59.06 21.87 15.16
C TYR A 289 -58.10 22.07 16.35
N ASN A 290 -58.61 21.96 17.58
CA ASN A 290 -57.80 22.08 18.79
C ASN A 290 -56.75 20.96 18.88
N SER A 291 -57.10 19.73 18.50
CA SER A 291 -56.13 18.63 18.42
C SER A 291 -55.03 18.89 17.38
N ILE A 292 -55.39 19.44 16.20
CA ILE A 292 -54.42 19.86 15.19
C ILE A 292 -53.48 20.94 15.73
N GLN A 293 -54.04 21.94 16.44
CA GLN A 293 -53.26 23.03 17.01
C GLN A 293 -52.27 22.54 18.07
N THR A 294 -52.67 21.60 18.92
CA THR A 294 -51.78 20.96 19.91
C THR A 294 -50.64 20.20 19.21
N GLN A 295 -50.93 19.46 18.14
CA GLN A 295 -49.91 18.74 17.38
C GLN A 295 -48.92 19.69 16.68
N ILE A 296 -49.40 20.83 16.15
CA ILE A 296 -48.55 21.87 15.57
C ILE A 296 -47.58 22.43 16.61
N MET A 297 -48.10 22.81 17.78
CA MET A 297 -47.27 23.37 18.86
C MET A 297 -46.17 22.40 19.31
N GLN A 298 -46.47 21.10 19.38
CA GLN A 298 -45.49 20.07 19.73
C GLN A 298 -44.45 19.83 18.62
N LEU A 299 -44.84 19.94 17.34
CA LEU A 299 -43.91 19.86 16.21
C LEU A 299 -42.99 21.08 16.13
N GLU A 300 -43.51 22.29 16.37
CA GLU A 300 -42.72 23.53 16.42
C GLU A 300 -41.68 23.45 17.54
N LEU A 301 -42.07 23.01 18.74
CA LEU A 301 -41.16 22.81 19.85
C LEU A 301 -40.01 21.86 19.46
N ARG A 302 -40.34 20.70 18.88
CA ARG A 302 -39.33 19.71 18.44
C ARG A 302 -38.44 20.22 17.31
N GLN A 303 -38.97 21.00 16.36
CA GLN A 303 -38.19 21.60 15.29
C GLN A 303 -37.20 22.64 15.83
N SER A 304 -37.65 23.54 16.70
CA SER A 304 -36.79 24.52 17.37
C SER A 304 -35.70 23.83 18.19
N LEU A 305 -36.02 22.71 18.82
CA LEU A 305 -35.06 21.92 19.58
C LEU A 305 -34.06 21.21 18.68
N CYS A 306 -34.45 20.61 17.56
CA CYS A 306 -33.50 20.02 16.62
C CYS A 306 -32.54 21.07 16.01
N GLN A 307 -33.01 22.30 15.81
CA GLN A 307 -32.17 23.41 15.38
C GLN A 307 -31.19 23.86 16.49
N PHE A 308 -31.63 23.79 17.75
CA PHE A 308 -30.79 24.08 18.92
C PHE A 308 -29.86 22.91 19.30
N ILE A 309 -30.21 21.67 18.93
CA ILE A 309 -29.55 20.47 19.44
C ILE A 309 -28.12 20.29 18.93
N GLN A 310 -27.79 20.86 17.78
CA GLN A 310 -26.41 20.87 17.30
C GLN A 310 -25.47 21.58 18.29
N SER A 311 -25.98 22.56 19.05
CA SER A 311 -25.27 23.17 20.18
C SER A 311 -25.55 22.45 21.51
N TYR A 312 -26.72 21.81 21.65
CA TYR A 312 -27.08 21.01 22.84
C TYR A 312 -26.23 19.76 23.02
N ALA A 313 -25.87 19.00 21.99
CA ALA A 313 -25.15 17.74 22.17
C ALA A 313 -23.75 17.95 22.79
N ASP A 314 -23.12 19.07 22.43
CA ASP A 314 -21.86 19.50 23.01
C ASP A 314 -22.08 20.16 24.39
N TYR A 315 -23.11 20.99 24.54
CA TYR A 315 -23.50 21.61 25.82
C TYR A 315 -23.98 20.60 26.89
N ALA A 316 -24.69 19.55 26.48
CA ALA A 316 -25.23 18.49 27.34
C ALA A 316 -24.11 17.59 27.85
N LYS A 317 -23.02 17.41 27.10
CA LYS A 317 -21.81 16.75 27.63
C LYS A 317 -21.19 17.57 28.76
N GLU A 318 -21.04 18.88 28.59
CA GLU A 318 -20.49 19.77 29.63
C GLU A 318 -21.41 19.92 30.85
N ILE A 319 -22.74 19.93 30.65
CA ILE A 319 -23.72 20.09 31.74
C ILE A 319 -24.06 18.77 32.42
N LYS A 320 -24.01 17.61 31.76
CA LYS A 320 -24.26 16.32 32.40
C LYS A 320 -23.25 16.02 33.52
N GLU A 321 -22.03 16.56 33.41
CA GLU A 321 -21.01 16.50 34.47
C GLU A 321 -21.28 17.47 35.64
N LYS A 322 -22.07 18.53 35.42
CA LYS A 322 -22.32 19.60 36.42
C LYS A 322 -23.71 19.54 37.07
N ASP A 323 -24.77 19.23 36.30
CA ASP A 323 -26.16 19.15 36.79
C ASP A 323 -27.07 18.30 35.86
N GLY A 324 -26.88 16.97 35.91
CA GLY A 324 -27.61 16.02 35.06
C GLY A 324 -29.13 15.92 35.31
N VAL A 325 -29.62 16.34 36.47
CA VAL A 325 -31.06 16.24 36.84
C VAL A 325 -31.89 17.31 36.11
N SER A 326 -31.34 18.52 35.94
CA SER A 326 -31.97 19.59 35.17
C SER A 326 -32.03 19.25 33.68
N LEU A 327 -31.00 18.57 33.18
CA LEU A 327 -30.90 18.06 31.81
C LEU A 327 -31.97 16.99 31.54
N GLU A 328 -32.12 16.01 32.43
CA GLU A 328 -33.10 14.92 32.28
C GLU A 328 -34.55 15.44 32.31
N LYS A 329 -34.85 16.46 33.12
CA LYS A 329 -36.18 17.12 33.12
C LYS A 329 -36.45 17.88 31.82
N PHE A 330 -35.43 18.55 31.27
CA PHE A 330 -35.52 19.21 29.98
C PHE A 330 -35.72 18.19 28.84
N GLU A 331 -34.95 17.09 28.82
CA GLU A 331 -35.10 16.01 27.83
C GLU A 331 -36.49 15.36 27.89
N ASN A 332 -37.02 15.11 29.08
CA ASN A 332 -38.37 14.58 29.23
C ASN A 332 -39.45 15.54 28.73
N LEU A 333 -39.26 16.85 28.89
CA LEU A 333 -40.12 17.88 28.28
C LEU A 333 -40.04 17.84 26.75
N ILE A 334 -38.84 17.67 26.20
CA ILE A 334 -38.55 17.70 24.75
C ILE A 334 -39.05 16.43 24.02
N PHE A 335 -38.85 15.24 24.62
CA PHE A 335 -39.10 13.95 23.98
C PHE A 335 -40.43 13.30 24.36
N SER A 336 -41.26 13.96 25.19
CA SER A 336 -42.59 13.46 25.55
C SER A 336 -43.48 13.20 24.32
N SER A 337 -44.30 12.15 24.37
CA SER A 337 -45.15 11.68 23.26
C SER A 337 -46.15 12.75 22.78
N ILE A 338 -46.43 12.80 21.47
CA ILE A 338 -47.38 13.75 20.89
C ILE A 338 -48.81 13.42 21.37
N LEU A 339 -49.34 14.18 22.33
CA LEU A 339 -50.67 13.94 22.89
C LEU A 339 -51.75 14.59 22.00
N SER A 340 -52.75 13.79 21.64
CA SER A 340 -53.81 14.18 20.69
C SER A 340 -55.01 14.90 21.33
N THR A 341 -55.05 15.03 22.66
CA THR A 341 -56.19 15.54 23.43
C THR A 341 -55.79 16.70 24.35
N PRO A 342 -56.48 17.86 24.28
CA PRO A 342 -56.21 19.04 25.12
C PRO A 342 -56.31 18.79 26.63
N ASP A 343 -57.17 17.85 27.06
CA ASP A 343 -57.43 17.57 28.49
C ASP A 343 -56.30 16.81 29.19
N LYS A 344 -55.20 16.52 28.49
CA LYS A 344 -53.98 15.93 29.05
C LYS A 344 -52.73 16.71 28.62
N VAL A 345 -52.82 18.03 28.50
CA VAL A 345 -51.58 18.84 28.56
C VAL A 345 -51.04 18.64 29.98
N PRO A 346 -49.87 18.01 30.17
CA PRO A 346 -49.35 17.84 31.51
C PRO A 346 -49.07 19.23 32.08
N SER A 347 -49.21 19.38 33.39
CA SER A 347 -48.82 20.55 34.18
C SER A 347 -47.34 20.97 34.01
N THR A 348 -46.62 20.34 33.09
CA THR A 348 -45.28 20.68 32.63
C THR A 348 -45.24 21.90 31.70
N PHE A 349 -46.37 22.32 31.10
CA PHE A 349 -46.44 23.58 30.34
C PHE A 349 -46.45 24.84 31.24
N ASP A 350 -46.76 24.69 32.54
CA ASP A 350 -46.52 25.73 33.57
C ASP A 350 -45.03 25.91 33.90
N GLY A 351 -44.14 25.07 33.35
CA GLY A 351 -42.69 25.20 33.45
C GLY A 351 -42.09 26.43 32.76
N LEU A 352 -42.91 27.27 32.10
CA LEU A 352 -42.48 28.58 31.57
C LEU A 352 -41.93 29.50 32.66
N GLU A 353 -42.43 29.39 33.90
CA GLU A 353 -41.92 30.14 35.05
C GLU A 353 -40.51 29.67 35.48
N GLN A 354 -40.20 28.38 35.29
CA GLN A 354 -38.85 27.83 35.49
C GLN A 354 -37.89 28.17 34.32
N LEU A 355 -38.39 28.22 33.09
CA LEU A 355 -37.61 28.70 31.93
C LEU A 355 -37.20 30.17 32.09
N SER A 356 -38.05 31.02 32.69
CA SER A 356 -37.69 32.40 33.01
C SER A 356 -36.56 32.50 34.04
N ASN A 357 -36.42 31.54 34.95
CA ASN A 357 -35.32 31.51 35.92
C ASN A 357 -34.02 30.98 35.31
N LEU A 358 -34.10 29.98 34.42
CA LEU A 358 -32.95 29.49 33.64
C LEU A 358 -32.39 30.56 32.68
N ILE A 359 -33.26 31.33 32.01
CA ILE A 359 -32.84 32.44 31.13
C ILE A 359 -32.20 33.58 31.95
N LYS A 360 -32.60 33.78 33.21
CA LYS A 360 -31.98 34.77 34.11
C LYS A 360 -30.59 34.33 34.59
N GLU A 361 -30.35 33.04 34.81
CA GLU A 361 -29.01 32.54 35.15
C GLU A 361 -28.04 32.60 33.96
N PHE A 362 -28.54 32.40 32.73
CA PHE A 362 -27.75 32.52 31.51
C PHE A 362 -27.32 33.95 31.15
N LYS A 363 -27.92 34.97 31.78
CA LYS A 363 -27.62 36.39 31.50
C LYS A 363 -26.62 37.00 32.50
N LYS A 364 -25.97 36.19 33.33
CA LYS A 364 -24.99 36.62 34.34
C LYS A 364 -23.56 36.26 33.96
#